data_AF-E7RDH3-F1
#
_entry.id   AF-E7RDH3-F1
#
_cell.length_a   1.000
_cell.length_b   1.000
_cell.length_c   1.000
_cell.angle_alpha   90.00
_cell.angle_beta   90.00
_cell.angle_gamma   90.00
#
_symmetry.space_group_name_H-M   'P 1'
#
loop_
_entity.id
_entity.type
_entity.pdbx_description
1 polymer ?
#
loop_
_entity_poly.entity_id
_entity_poly.type
_entity_poly.pdbx_seq_one_letter_code
_entity_poly.pdbx_strand_id
1 'polypeptide(L)' 'MSVIKNYRRAGLAKRMIASLEIWAKEQGYRQLVLETNNDWYSAINFYKDRQYQRYLNDGMCSHFKKSLS' A
#
# COMPACT_ATOMS: atom_id res chain seq x y z
N MET A 1 3.78 4.70 -3.65
CA MET A 1 3.20 4.81 -5.01
C MET A 1 2.67 6.23 -5.20
N SER A 2 2.83 6.83 -6.38
CA SER A 2 2.45 8.23 -6.62
C SER A 2 1.56 8.37 -7.84
N VAL A 3 0.54 9.22 -7.73
CA VAL A 3 -0.31 9.64 -8.85
C VAL A 3 -0.12 11.13 -9.04
N ILE A 4 0.24 11.56 -10.25
CA ILE A 4 0.41 12.97 -10.59
C ILE A 4 -0.92 13.71 -10.38
N LYS A 5 -0.83 14.97 -9.93
CA LYS A 5 -1.96 15.74 -9.38
C LYS A 5 -3.21 15.72 -10.26
N ASN A 6 -3.05 15.88 -11.57
CA ASN A 6 -4.14 15.96 -12.55
C ASN A 6 -4.93 14.64 -12.71
N TYR A 7 -4.39 13.51 -12.24
CA TYR A 7 -5.02 12.19 -12.35
C TYR A 7 -5.38 11.60 -10.98
N ARG A 8 -5.27 12.39 -9.90
CA ARG A 8 -5.70 11.95 -8.56
C ARG A 8 -7.22 11.83 -8.50
N ARG A 9 -7.72 11.10 -7.51
CA ARG A 9 -9.16 10.81 -7.29
C ARG A 9 -9.86 10.02 -8.41
N ALA A 10 -9.15 9.63 -9.47
CA ALA A 10 -9.64 8.72 -10.51
C ALA A 10 -9.44 7.22 -10.18
N GLY A 11 -9.17 6.88 -8.91
CA GLY A 11 -8.96 5.49 -8.48
C GLY A 11 -7.66 4.82 -8.96
N LEU A 12 -6.74 5.54 -9.60
CA LEU A 12 -5.52 4.95 -10.17
C LEU A 12 -4.63 4.24 -9.14
N ALA A 13 -4.40 4.84 -7.98
CA ALA A 13 -3.61 4.19 -6.92
C ALA A 13 -4.28 2.88 -6.44
N LYS A 14 -5.62 2.85 -6.39
CA LYS A 14 -6.38 1.63 -6.06
C LYS A 14 -6.17 0.54 -7.12
N ARG A 15 -6.17 0.91 -8.39
CA ARG A 15 -5.91 -0.02 -9.50
C ARG A 15 -4.48 -0.56 -9.44
N MET A 16 -3.50 0.31 -9.23
CA MET A 16 -2.08 -0.09 -9.14
C MET A 16 -1.85 -1.13 -8.04
N ILE A 17 -2.33 -0.87 -6.82
CA ILE A 17 -2.13 -1.81 -5.70
C ILE A 17 -2.91 -3.12 -5.90
N ALA A 18 -4.10 -3.08 -6.50
CA ALA A 18 -4.85 -4.30 -6.80
C ALA A 18 -4.14 -5.15 -7.87
N SER A 19 -3.59 -4.53 -8.91
CA SER A 19 -2.78 -5.23 -9.91
C SER A 19 -1.53 -5.86 -9.30
N LEU A 20 -0.87 -5.16 -8.37
CA LEU A 20 0.28 -5.71 -7.63
C LEU A 20 -0.14 -6.91 -6.76
N GLU A 21 -1.25 -6.81 -6.03
CA GLU A 21 -1.79 -7.92 -5.22
C GLU A 21 -2.13 -9.15 -6.06
N ILE A 22 -2.78 -8.95 -7.21
CA ILE A 22 -3.12 -10.03 -8.15
C ILE A 22 -1.85 -10.70 -8.68
N TRP A 23 -0.93 -9.91 -9.22
CA TRP A 23 0.32 -10.44 -9.75
C TRP A 23 1.11 -11.21 -8.68
N ALA A 24 1.19 -10.66 -7.46
CA ALA A 24 1.89 -11.32 -6.38
C ALA A 24 1.27 -12.67 -6.00
N LYS A 25 -0.06 -12.79 -6.00
CA LYS A 25 -0.76 -14.07 -5.82
C LYS A 25 -0.43 -15.06 -6.95
N GLU A 26 -0.46 -14.62 -8.20
CA GLU A 26 -0.15 -15.46 -9.37
C GLU A 26 1.27 -16.01 -9.34
N GLN A 27 2.22 -15.26 -8.77
CA GLN A 27 3.60 -15.71 -8.56
C GLN A 27 3.78 -16.60 -7.31
N GLY A 28 2.72 -16.85 -6.52
CA GLY A 28 2.77 -17.66 -5.31
C GLY A 28 3.27 -16.93 -4.05
N TYR A 29 3.34 -15.59 -4.07
CA TYR A 29 3.66 -14.83 -2.86
C TYR A 29 2.47 -14.82 -1.89
N ARG A 30 2.77 -14.96 -0.60
CA ARG A 30 1.77 -15.05 0.48
C ARG A 30 1.53 -13.73 1.21
N GLN A 31 2.37 -12.72 0.98
CA GLN A 31 2.30 -11.45 1.71
C GLN A 31 2.89 -10.32 0.86
N LEU A 32 2.32 -9.11 1.00
CA LEU A 32 2.96 -7.86 0.59
C LEU A 32 3.39 -7.05 1.79
N VAL A 33 4.52 -6.35 1.64
CA VAL A 33 5.07 -5.41 2.61
C VAL A 33 5.23 -4.05 1.93
N LEU A 34 4.80 -2.99 2.61
CA LEU A 34 4.88 -1.61 2.15
C LEU A 34 5.49 -0.73 3.23
N GLU A 35 6.19 0.32 2.81
CA GLU A 35 6.76 1.34 3.68
C GLU A 35 6.31 2.73 3.23
N THR A 36 6.16 3.64 4.18
CA THR A 36 5.99 5.07 3.90
C THR A 36 6.48 5.90 5.08
N ASN A 37 6.98 7.10 4.78
CA ASN A 37 7.32 8.10 5.80
C ASN A 37 6.09 8.43 6.68
N ASN A 38 6.33 8.70 7.96
CA ASN A 38 5.30 8.97 8.97
C ASN A 38 4.47 10.25 8.69
N ASP A 39 5.03 11.22 7.98
CA ASP A 39 4.36 12.47 7.62
C ASP A 39 3.46 12.32 6.38
N TRP A 40 3.53 11.19 5.67
CA TRP A 40 2.72 10.91 4.49
C TRP A 40 1.37 10.31 4.88
N TYR A 41 0.57 11.08 5.62
CA TYR A 41 -0.73 10.67 6.13
C TYR A 41 -1.67 10.12 5.05
N SER A 42 -1.61 10.67 3.83
CA SER A 42 -2.42 10.18 2.70
C SER A 42 -2.07 8.74 2.29
N ALA A 43 -0.79 8.36 2.30
CA ALA A 43 -0.35 7.01 2.01
C ALA A 43 -0.68 6.06 3.16
N ILE A 44 -0.46 6.51 4.40
CA ILE A 44 -0.80 5.77 5.62
C ILE A 44 -2.28 5.38 5.61
N ASN A 45 -3.18 6.35 5.41
CA ASN A 45 -4.61 6.10 5.40
C ASN A 45 -5.00 5.22 4.22
N PHE A 46 -4.43 5.47 3.04
CA PHE A 46 -4.64 4.65 1.86
C PHE A 46 -4.32 3.16 2.08
N TYR A 47 -3.24 2.84 2.79
CA TYR A 47 -2.87 1.45 3.12
C TYR A 47 -3.82 0.85 4.16
N LYS A 48 -4.14 1.59 5.23
CA LYS A 48 -5.10 1.15 6.26
C LYS A 48 -6.47 0.80 5.66
N ASP A 49 -7.00 1.67 4.80
CA ASP A 49 -8.29 1.45 4.12
C ASP A 49 -8.31 0.16 3.29
N ARG A 50 -7.14 -0.32 2.85
CA ARG A 50 -6.95 -1.53 2.04
C ARG A 50 -6.58 -2.75 2.85
N GLN A 51 -6.79 -2.70 4.17
CA GLN A 51 -6.57 -3.79 5.11
C GLN A 51 -5.08 -4.17 5.25
N TYR A 52 -4.18 -3.24 4.92
CA TYR A 52 -2.78 -3.40 5.32
C TYR A 52 -2.65 -3.05 6.80
N GLN A 53 -2.07 -3.98 7.55
CA GLN A 53 -1.83 -3.83 8.98
C GLN A 53 -0.45 -3.24 9.20
N ARG A 54 -0.36 -2.16 9.98
CA ARG A 54 0.93 -1.63 10.42
C ARG A 54 1.54 -2.62 11.40
N TYR A 55 2.79 -3.00 11.18
CA TYR A 55 3.51 -3.91 12.09
C TYR A 55 4.81 -3.30 12.66
N LEU A 56 5.30 -2.20 12.08
CA LEU A 56 6.47 -1.48 12.57
C LEU A 56 6.29 0.03 12.33
N ASN A 57 6.74 0.82 13.28
CA ASN A 57 7.00 2.26 13.12
C ASN A 57 8.36 2.52 13.78
N ASP A 58 9.35 2.91 12.99
CA ASP A 58 10.74 3.10 13.45
C ASP A 58 11.06 4.54 13.86
N GLY A 59 10.04 5.41 13.91
CA GLY A 59 10.17 6.85 14.18
C GLY A 59 10.17 7.72 12.92
N MET A 60 10.68 7.21 11.79
CA MET A 60 10.70 7.93 10.51
C MET A 60 9.69 7.38 9.51
N CYS A 61 9.58 6.05 9.46
CA CYS A 61 8.77 5.29 8.54
C CYS A 61 7.81 4.36 9.29
N SER A 62 6.68 4.11 8.64
CA SER A 62 5.72 3.09 9.03
C SER A 62 5.71 1.98 8.01
N HIS A 63 5.82 0.73 8.48
CA HIS A 63 5.78 -0.46 7.67
C HIS A 63 4.46 -1.19 7.86
N PHE A 64 3.91 -1.65 6.75
CA PHE A 64 2.63 -2.32 6.69
C PHE A 64 2.76 -3.66 5.99
N LYS A 65 1.93 -4.62 6.39
CA LYS A 65 1.84 -5.93 5.75
C LYS A 65 0.40 -6.30 5.46
N LYS A 66 0.21 -7.10 4.42
CA LYS A 66 -1.08 -7.73 4.10
C LYS A 66 -0.85 -9.14 3.60
N SER A 67 -1.51 -10.10 4.21
CA SER A 67 -1.55 -11.47 3.72
C SER A 67 -2.35 -11.54 2.42
N LEU A 68 -1.81 -12.24 1.44
CA LEU A 68 -2.46 -12.51 0.17
C LEU A 68 -3.11 -13.89 0.27
N SER A 69 -4.36 -13.94 0.74
CA SER A 69 -5.21 -15.13 0.74
C SER A 69 -5.91 -15.31 -0.60
#